data_AF-A0A0H3ZUT9-F1
#
_entry.id   AF-A0A0H3ZUT9-F1
#
_cell.length_a   1.000
_cell.length_b   1.000
_cell.length_c   1.000
_cell.angle_alpha   90.00
_cell.angle_beta   90.00
_cell.angle_gamma   90.00
#
_symmetry.space_group_name_H-M   'P 1'
#
loop_
_entity.id
_entity.type
_entity.pdbx_description
1 polymer ?
#
loop_
_entity_poly.entity_id
_entity_poly.type
_entity_poly.pdbx_seq_one_letter_code
_entity_poly.pdbx_strand_id
1 'polypeptide(L)'
;MLRDPQTNQLSPFLPRHRSHQFTNVLAVSVQPISVGERILTRFTDKKRGIVANQTYTVIMASNGLIEALNVEGQRLCLDPKSLSDGHWDYAYTKTADMAQGSTYAHVIAVVKGKGALTDIRRAGIDQTRASQHIRIYTDHPKAMLKQWINQDTNKASALETQQGKTPVIMQYFNDAPLPKENPKYHDINGEFDARCFSEHIKETLPKFTESLAIHLLGTPNKSQSNKHTMVFGQGRETTEIQLTGEFRGHFKDNVTGEQGTLINLLMSREAINYKAADKLINDKDKCGLSENPAHDQLTQTLTDRTAKFIGYAKEYWNQSIPLKGTPAEILLNSKDFNTEGKINIRFHPAVYSSETQSTYPAMLTHIHDRKKRTQGIEITYLQSDGDLADLGVISRTLGCKSGNYTEFHHGKEANTSIITNTLYEAFNIQKATNGEFDIYIVNNPKDIVKMPDEELRQRVIIALESKETVSGYHIDKIKSALSNKVLSFIEGKDIQKEMKNAALNHHKDIVNDDVSGSDRKLPEERSKEVYRLKERFETLNHNPYELPQKGEIDKDFTLDRGR
;
A
#
# COMPACT_ATOMS: atom_id res chain seq x y z
N MET A 1 18.60 -12.66 -31.41
CA MET A 1 19.79 -12.94 -32.23
C MET A 1 20.71 -11.73 -32.16
N LEU A 2 22.03 -11.93 -32.14
CA LEU A 2 23.02 -10.85 -32.22
C LEU A 2 23.55 -10.75 -33.64
N ARG A 3 23.79 -9.52 -34.09
CA ARG A 3 24.44 -9.22 -35.36
C ARG A 3 25.92 -8.96 -35.10
N ASP A 4 26.79 -9.70 -35.78
CA ASP A 4 28.21 -9.40 -35.81
C ASP A 4 28.47 -8.19 -36.72
N PRO A 5 29.12 -7.11 -36.26
CA PRO A 5 29.32 -5.90 -37.06
C PRO A 5 30.38 -6.04 -38.16
N GLN A 6 31.29 -7.02 -38.07
CA GLN A 6 32.31 -7.28 -39.09
C GLN A 6 31.79 -8.21 -40.19
N THR A 7 31.03 -9.24 -39.81
CA THR A 7 30.55 -10.27 -40.76
C THR A 7 29.09 -10.09 -41.16
N ASN A 8 28.36 -9.19 -40.49
CA ASN A 8 26.91 -8.95 -40.63
C ASN A 8 26.02 -10.20 -40.42
N GLN A 9 26.60 -11.29 -39.90
CA GLN A 9 25.88 -12.54 -39.64
C GLN A 9 25.03 -12.42 -38.38
N LEU A 10 23.82 -12.99 -38.44
CA LEU A 10 22.93 -13.14 -37.30
C LEU A 10 23.19 -14.48 -36.63
N SER A 11 23.51 -14.44 -35.33
CA SER A 11 23.69 -15.63 -34.51
C SER A 11 22.66 -15.65 -33.36
N PRO A 12 22.16 -16.83 -32.96
CA PRO A 12 21.32 -16.94 -31.78
C PRO A 12 22.13 -16.53 -30.54
N PHE A 13 21.52 -15.69 -29.68
CA PHE A 13 22.07 -15.35 -28.38
C PHE A 13 21.37 -16.16 -27.32
N LEU A 14 22.10 -17.08 -26.70
CA LEU A 14 21.61 -17.90 -25.61
C LEU A 14 22.27 -17.40 -24.31
N PRO A 15 21.57 -16.60 -23.48
CA PRO A 15 22.16 -16.01 -22.28
C PRO A 15 22.81 -17.04 -21.35
N ARG A 16 22.23 -18.25 -21.26
CA ARG A 16 22.75 -19.37 -20.45
C ARG A 16 24.17 -19.82 -20.84
N HIS A 17 24.61 -19.58 -22.08
CA HIS A 17 25.89 -20.05 -22.62
C HIS A 17 26.94 -18.94 -22.74
N ARG A 18 26.74 -17.81 -22.05
CA ARG A 18 27.66 -16.67 -22.07
C ARG A 18 28.10 -16.29 -20.66
N SER A 19 29.40 -16.06 -20.52
CA SER A 19 30.00 -15.53 -19.29
C SER A 19 29.87 -14.01 -19.26
N HIS A 20 29.65 -13.46 -18.07
CA HIS A 20 29.63 -12.01 -17.79
C HIS A 20 30.97 -11.33 -18.15
N GLN A 21 32.06 -12.09 -18.29
CA GLN A 21 33.39 -11.56 -18.60
C GLN A 21 33.52 -10.95 -19.99
N PHE A 22 32.66 -11.31 -20.94
CA PHE A 22 32.77 -10.88 -22.34
C PHE A 22 31.45 -10.32 -22.91
N THR A 23 30.46 -10.06 -22.05
CA THR A 23 29.14 -9.60 -22.49
C THR A 23 28.69 -8.42 -21.65
N ASN A 24 28.69 -7.23 -22.25
CA ASN A 24 28.15 -6.01 -21.66
C ASN A 24 26.83 -5.63 -22.35
N VAL A 25 25.89 -5.08 -21.57
CA VAL A 25 24.66 -4.47 -22.09
C VAL A 25 24.83 -2.97 -21.99
N LEU A 26 24.59 -2.28 -23.11
CA LEU A 26 24.82 -0.85 -23.25
C LEU A 26 23.56 -0.21 -23.81
N ALA A 27 23.22 0.97 -23.33
CA ALA A 27 22.20 1.82 -23.91
C ALA A 27 22.87 2.87 -24.80
N VAL A 28 22.39 3.03 -26.02
CA VAL A 28 22.87 4.07 -26.93
C VAL A 28 22.01 5.31 -26.74
N SER A 29 22.66 6.47 -26.56
CA SER A 29 22.00 7.77 -26.54
C SER A 29 22.78 8.75 -27.42
N VAL A 30 22.10 9.79 -27.92
CA VAL A 30 22.72 10.86 -28.69
C VAL A 30 22.80 12.09 -27.80
N GLN A 31 24.01 12.65 -27.64
CA GLN A 31 24.26 13.84 -26.84
C GLN A 31 24.94 14.91 -27.73
N PRO A 32 24.55 16.20 -27.63
CA PRO A 32 25.26 17.28 -28.32
C PRO A 32 26.68 17.43 -27.76
N ILE A 33 27.64 17.94 -28.53
CA ILE A 33 28.97 18.21 -27.99
C ILE A 33 29.56 19.44 -28.67
N SER A 34 30.23 20.27 -27.88
CA SER A 34 30.80 21.55 -28.32
C SER A 34 32.24 21.68 -27.84
N VAL A 35 32.96 22.63 -28.43
CA VAL A 35 34.29 23.02 -27.94
C VAL A 35 34.15 23.65 -26.55
N GLY A 36 35.05 23.29 -25.64
CA GLY A 36 35.04 23.71 -24.23
C GLY A 36 34.31 22.73 -23.30
N GLU A 37 33.56 21.77 -23.84
CA GLU A 37 32.84 20.78 -23.03
C GLU A 37 33.79 19.90 -22.24
N ARG A 38 33.40 19.53 -21.01
CA ARG A 38 34.15 18.56 -20.19
C ARG A 38 33.52 17.19 -20.34
N ILE A 39 34.33 16.21 -20.74
CA ILE A 39 33.91 14.82 -20.92
C ILE A 39 34.79 13.87 -20.10
N LEU A 40 34.28 12.69 -19.80
CA LEU A 40 35.04 11.59 -19.23
C LEU A 40 34.77 10.30 -19.98
N THR A 41 35.78 9.44 -20.07
CA THR A 41 35.65 8.12 -20.70
C THR A 41 35.18 7.08 -19.69
N ARG A 42 34.36 6.11 -20.12
CA ARG A 42 33.84 5.02 -19.29
C ARG A 42 34.55 3.68 -19.51
N PHE A 43 35.64 3.70 -20.26
CA PHE A 43 36.40 2.53 -20.65
C PHE A 43 37.90 2.80 -20.58
N THR A 44 38.67 1.72 -20.55
CA THR A 44 40.13 1.75 -20.61
C THR A 44 40.57 1.06 -21.90
N ASP A 45 41.35 1.75 -22.71
CA ASP A 45 42.03 1.19 -23.88
C ASP A 45 43.55 1.40 -23.73
N LYS A 46 44.23 0.32 -23.35
CA LYS A 46 45.68 0.34 -23.15
C LYS A 46 46.47 0.63 -24.42
N LYS A 47 45.96 0.26 -25.59
CA LYS A 47 46.66 0.48 -26.88
C LYS A 47 46.60 1.95 -27.28
N ARG A 48 45.47 2.61 -27.01
CA ARG A 48 45.25 4.04 -27.26
C ARG A 48 45.67 4.94 -26.10
N GLY A 49 46.09 4.37 -24.97
CA GLY A 49 46.43 5.13 -23.76
C GLY A 49 45.21 5.76 -23.06
N ILE A 50 44.01 5.25 -23.31
CA ILE A 50 42.78 5.77 -22.72
C ILE A 50 42.57 5.10 -21.36
N VAL A 51 42.33 5.90 -20.32
CA VAL A 51 42.06 5.45 -18.96
C VAL A 51 40.63 5.81 -18.57
N ALA A 52 39.89 4.87 -17.98
CA ALA A 52 38.53 5.11 -17.53
C ALA A 52 38.45 6.18 -16.43
N ASN A 53 37.35 6.94 -16.43
CA ASN A 53 37.02 8.03 -15.51
C ASN A 53 38.00 9.21 -15.53
N GLN A 54 38.89 9.28 -16.52
CA GLN A 54 39.75 10.43 -16.74
C GLN A 54 38.95 11.56 -17.40
N THR A 55 39.14 12.80 -16.94
CA THR A 55 38.44 13.99 -17.48
C THR A 55 39.27 14.66 -18.56
N TYR A 56 38.61 15.04 -19.66
CA TYR A 56 39.16 15.77 -20.79
C TYR A 56 38.30 17.00 -21.10
N THR A 57 38.90 18.01 -21.72
CA THR A 57 38.21 19.21 -22.24
C THR A 57 38.26 19.17 -23.75
N VAL A 58 37.10 19.25 -24.40
CA VAL A 58 36.99 19.22 -25.87
C VAL A 58 37.60 20.48 -26.45
N ILE A 59 38.54 20.31 -27.37
CA ILE A 59 39.21 21.40 -28.09
C ILE A 59 38.73 21.51 -29.55
N MET A 60 38.18 20.42 -30.10
CA MET A 60 37.61 20.38 -31.43
C MET A 60 36.42 19.42 -31.45
N ALA A 61 35.32 19.86 -32.05
CA ALA A 61 34.12 19.05 -32.26
C ALA A 61 33.64 19.20 -33.70
N SER A 62 33.63 18.10 -34.45
CA SER A 62 33.18 18.04 -35.85
C SER A 62 32.42 16.74 -36.11
N ASN A 63 31.75 16.64 -37.27
CA ASN A 63 30.97 15.46 -37.65
C ASN A 63 31.79 14.16 -37.83
N GLY A 64 33.11 14.25 -37.90
CA GLY A 64 33.99 13.08 -38.11
C GLY A 64 35.08 12.92 -37.07
N LEU A 65 35.26 13.89 -36.16
CA LEU A 65 36.32 13.86 -35.17
C LEU A 65 35.98 14.76 -33.98
N ILE A 66 36.14 14.21 -32.78
CA ILE A 66 36.18 14.95 -31.53
C ILE A 66 37.61 14.82 -30.98
N GLU A 67 38.24 15.94 -30.66
CA GLU A 67 39.51 15.97 -29.95
C GLU A 67 39.36 16.65 -28.59
N ALA A 68 39.94 16.04 -27.57
CA ALA A 68 39.92 16.56 -26.21
C ALA A 68 41.30 16.40 -25.54
N LEU A 69 41.60 17.29 -24.59
CA LEU A 69 42.85 17.29 -23.82
C LEU A 69 42.57 17.14 -22.34
N ASN A 70 43.35 16.30 -21.65
CA ASN A 70 43.36 16.31 -20.19
C ASN A 70 44.30 17.41 -19.65
N VAL A 71 44.34 17.55 -18.32
CA VAL A 71 45.20 18.54 -17.64
C VAL A 71 46.70 18.29 -17.82
N GLU A 72 47.09 17.06 -18.17
CA GLU A 72 48.48 16.65 -18.44
C GLU A 72 48.85 16.83 -19.92
N GLY A 73 47.93 17.32 -20.77
CA GLY A 73 48.15 17.50 -22.20
C GLY A 73 48.01 16.22 -23.05
N GLN A 74 47.54 15.12 -22.47
CA GLN A 74 47.25 13.89 -23.21
C GLN A 74 46.03 14.09 -24.11
N ARG A 75 46.18 13.71 -25.39
CA ARG A 75 45.13 13.82 -26.41
C ARG A 75 44.21 12.61 -26.40
N LEU A 76 42.92 12.88 -26.46
CA LEU A 76 41.87 11.93 -26.73
C LEU A 76 41.23 12.27 -28.07
N CYS A 77 41.29 11.33 -29.02
CA CYS A 77 40.64 11.43 -30.32
C CYS A 77 39.52 10.40 -30.38
N LEU A 78 38.29 10.85 -30.63
CA LEU A 78 37.09 10.01 -30.74
C LEU A 78 36.44 10.19 -32.12
N ASP A 79 36.02 9.09 -32.74
CA ASP A 79 35.14 9.12 -33.93
C ASP A 79 33.67 9.12 -33.49
N PRO A 80 32.89 10.20 -33.72
CA PRO A 80 31.47 10.27 -33.35
C PRO A 80 30.60 9.20 -34.01
N LYS A 81 31.06 8.61 -35.12
CA LYS A 81 30.34 7.57 -35.87
C LYS A 81 30.69 6.16 -35.40
N SER A 82 31.76 6.00 -34.62
CA SER A 82 32.19 4.69 -34.13
C SER A 82 31.57 4.39 -32.77
N LEU A 83 30.82 3.28 -32.68
CA LEU A 83 30.26 2.80 -31.42
C LEU A 83 31.34 2.47 -30.38
N SER A 84 32.55 2.09 -30.79
CA SER A 84 33.67 1.84 -29.86
C SER A 84 34.09 3.09 -29.08
N ASP A 85 33.82 4.26 -29.65
CA ASP A 85 34.25 5.55 -29.13
C ASP A 85 33.09 6.28 -28.43
N GLY A 86 31.88 5.71 -28.44
CA GLY A 86 30.68 6.23 -27.78
C GLY A 86 30.63 6.03 -26.26
N HIS A 87 31.71 5.55 -25.65
CA HIS A 87 31.81 5.28 -24.21
C HIS A 87 32.31 6.49 -23.42
N TRP A 88 31.56 7.59 -23.45
CA TRP A 88 31.87 8.80 -22.71
C TRP A 88 30.61 9.42 -22.10
N ASP A 89 30.80 10.19 -21.03
CA ASP A 89 29.76 10.99 -20.37
C ASP A 89 30.26 12.42 -20.18
N TYR A 90 29.34 13.37 -19.99
CA TYR A 90 29.74 14.70 -19.51
C TYR A 90 30.36 14.62 -18.12
N ALA A 91 31.41 15.39 -17.90
CA ALA A 91 32.15 15.43 -16.64
C ALA A 91 31.74 16.59 -15.73
N TYR A 92 30.54 17.17 -15.92
CA TYR A 92 30.01 18.27 -15.10
C TYR A 92 29.51 17.81 -13.74
N THR A 93 28.88 16.65 -13.70
CA THR A 93 28.33 16.06 -12.48
C THR A 93 28.91 14.68 -12.29
N LYS A 94 29.01 14.25 -11.04
CA LYS A 94 29.45 12.92 -10.66
C LYS A 94 28.49 12.38 -9.61
N THR A 95 28.28 11.07 -9.61
CA THR A 95 27.65 10.44 -8.46
C THR A 95 28.61 10.48 -7.27
N ALA A 96 28.07 10.47 -6.05
CA ALA A 96 28.88 10.47 -4.83
C ALA A 96 29.95 9.34 -4.87
N ASP A 97 29.53 8.13 -5.23
CA ASP A 97 30.41 6.96 -5.32
C ASP A 97 31.55 7.15 -6.35
N MET A 98 31.31 7.86 -7.47
CA MET A 98 32.35 8.19 -8.46
C MET A 98 33.34 9.27 -7.99
N ALA A 99 32.92 10.14 -7.07
CA ALA A 99 33.79 11.19 -6.55
C ALA A 99 34.75 10.69 -5.46
N GLN A 100 34.55 9.47 -4.96
CA GLN A 100 35.37 8.88 -3.91
C GLN A 100 36.86 8.90 -4.27
N GLY A 101 37.70 9.31 -3.31
CA GLY A 101 39.15 9.43 -3.50
C GLY A 101 39.61 10.73 -4.19
N SER A 102 38.70 11.53 -4.75
CA SER A 102 39.01 12.87 -5.29
C SER A 102 38.94 13.96 -4.21
N THR A 103 39.57 15.10 -4.46
CA THR A 103 39.44 16.32 -3.64
C THR A 103 39.25 17.54 -4.55
N TYR A 104 38.28 18.39 -4.23
CA TYR A 104 37.94 19.60 -4.97
C TYR A 104 37.86 20.79 -4.01
N ALA A 105 38.24 22.00 -4.45
CA ALA A 105 38.14 23.21 -3.62
C ALA A 105 36.68 23.49 -3.20
N HIS A 106 35.77 23.40 -4.17
CA HIS A 106 34.36 23.67 -3.97
C HIS A 106 33.51 22.51 -4.49
N VAL A 107 32.54 22.07 -3.70
CA VAL A 107 31.59 21.01 -4.06
C VAL A 107 30.17 21.57 -4.02
N ILE A 108 29.38 21.25 -5.05
CA ILE A 108 27.93 21.44 -5.05
C ILE A 108 27.30 20.04 -5.05
N ALA A 109 26.64 19.69 -3.96
CA ALA A 109 25.91 18.43 -3.82
C ALA A 109 24.42 18.68 -4.01
N VAL A 110 23.74 17.77 -4.70
CA VAL A 110 22.28 17.79 -4.85
C VAL A 110 21.75 16.51 -4.21
N VAL A 111 20.94 16.68 -3.16
CA VAL A 111 20.48 15.58 -2.31
C VAL A 111 18.97 15.65 -2.16
N LYS A 112 18.28 14.57 -2.52
CA LYS A 112 16.85 14.45 -2.28
C LYS A 112 16.59 14.29 -0.79
N GLY A 113 15.61 15.01 -0.23
CA GLY A 113 15.28 15.03 1.18
C GLY A 113 14.78 13.67 1.68
N LYS A 114 14.03 12.95 0.83
CA LYS A 114 13.66 11.55 1.04
C LYS A 114 14.04 10.67 -0.15
N GLY A 115 15.01 9.78 0.00
CA GLY A 115 15.45 8.91 -1.10
C GLY A 115 16.29 7.70 -0.66
N ALA A 116 16.24 6.58 -1.39
CA ALA A 116 16.93 5.35 -0.99
C ALA A 116 18.45 5.51 -0.80
N LEU A 117 19.06 6.49 -1.48
CA LEU A 117 20.49 6.82 -1.42
C LEU A 117 20.78 8.06 -0.56
N THR A 118 19.78 8.60 0.16
CA THR A 118 19.96 9.75 1.05
C THR A 118 20.40 9.27 2.42
N ASP A 119 21.67 8.87 2.51
CA ASP A 119 22.23 8.25 3.70
C ASP A 119 23.50 8.95 4.21
N ILE A 120 23.87 8.69 5.47
CA ILE A 120 25.02 9.33 6.11
C ILE A 120 26.36 8.97 5.47
N ARG A 121 26.51 7.79 4.86
CA ARG A 121 27.77 7.40 4.20
C ARG A 121 27.98 8.24 2.95
N ARG A 122 26.94 8.42 2.14
CA ARG A 122 26.99 9.31 0.97
C ARG A 122 27.13 10.77 1.34
N ALA A 123 26.43 11.23 2.39
CA ALA A 123 26.63 12.55 2.95
C ALA A 123 28.10 12.78 3.34
N GLY A 124 28.73 11.77 3.97
CA GLY A 124 30.14 11.78 4.31
C GLY A 124 31.05 11.86 3.08
N ILE A 125 30.75 11.13 2.00
CA ILE A 125 31.50 11.25 0.75
C ILE A 125 31.41 12.69 0.23
N ASP A 126 30.20 13.20 0.01
CA ASP A 126 29.95 14.54 -0.55
C ASP A 126 30.69 15.63 0.23
N GLN A 127 30.57 15.62 1.57
CA GLN A 127 31.21 16.58 2.45
C GLN A 127 32.74 16.48 2.43
N THR A 128 33.29 15.26 2.49
CA THR A 128 34.74 15.05 2.56
C THR A 128 35.48 15.27 1.23
N ARG A 129 34.76 15.42 0.11
CA ARG A 129 35.40 15.76 -1.17
C ARG A 129 35.78 17.23 -1.25
N ALA A 130 35.15 18.11 -0.47
CA ALA A 130 35.41 19.55 -0.47
C ALA A 130 36.59 19.90 0.45
N SER A 131 37.61 20.60 -0.08
CA SER A 131 38.73 21.10 0.73
C SER A 131 38.50 22.50 1.30
N GLN A 132 37.60 23.30 0.72
CA GLN A 132 37.33 24.66 1.20
C GLN A 132 35.85 24.91 1.49
N HIS A 133 34.94 24.53 0.57
CA HIS A 133 33.52 24.84 0.72
C HIS A 133 32.62 23.79 0.07
N ILE A 134 31.52 23.47 0.73
CA ILE A 134 30.43 22.66 0.16
C ILE A 134 29.11 23.43 0.21
N ARG A 135 28.32 23.33 -0.86
CA ARG A 135 26.91 23.74 -0.86
C ARG A 135 26.04 22.53 -1.16
N ILE A 136 25.05 22.29 -0.31
CA ILE A 136 24.07 21.21 -0.51
C ILE A 136 22.75 21.84 -0.91
N TYR A 137 22.20 21.41 -2.05
CA TYR A 137 20.84 21.72 -2.48
C TYR A 137 19.94 20.51 -2.22
N THR A 138 18.80 20.76 -1.59
CA THR A 138 17.81 19.74 -1.27
C THR A 138 16.42 20.34 -1.33
N ASP A 139 15.46 19.53 -1.75
CA ASP A 139 14.03 19.84 -1.75
C ASP A 139 13.46 19.92 -0.32
N HIS A 140 14.04 19.20 0.66
CA HIS A 140 13.54 19.20 2.04
C HIS A 140 14.67 19.03 3.09
N PRO A 141 15.28 20.14 3.59
CA PRO A 141 16.45 20.09 4.48
C PRO A 141 16.26 19.29 5.77
N LYS A 142 15.08 19.42 6.41
CA LYS A 142 14.78 18.68 7.65
C LYS A 142 14.64 17.18 7.41
N ALA A 143 14.07 16.79 6.27
CA ALA A 143 13.89 15.38 5.93
C ALA A 143 15.24 14.74 5.61
N MET A 144 16.08 15.44 4.85
CA MET A 144 17.44 15.01 4.54
C MET A 144 18.24 14.71 5.81
N LEU A 145 18.25 15.65 6.77
CA LEU A 145 18.96 15.48 8.04
C LEU A 145 18.42 14.31 8.86
N LYS A 146 17.10 14.19 9.00
CA LYS A 146 16.46 13.05 9.68
C LYS A 146 16.81 11.74 9.00
N GLN A 147 16.87 11.70 7.67
CA GLN A 147 17.20 10.49 6.95
C GLN A 147 18.67 10.10 7.12
N TRP A 148 19.60 11.06 7.05
CA TRP A 148 21.01 10.81 7.36
C TRP A 148 21.20 10.22 8.77
N ILE A 149 20.50 10.76 9.77
CA ILE A 149 20.65 10.30 11.16
C ILE A 149 20.16 8.86 11.35
N ASN A 150 19.05 8.51 10.69
CA ASN A 150 18.30 7.33 11.06
C ASN A 150 18.33 6.20 10.03
N GLN A 151 18.74 6.47 8.78
CA GLN A 151 18.84 5.42 7.76
C GLN A 151 20.08 4.56 8.04
N ASP A 152 19.84 3.34 8.49
CA ASP A 152 20.90 2.33 8.56
C ASP A 152 21.29 1.90 7.14
N THR A 153 22.59 1.96 6.87
CA THR A 153 23.19 1.51 5.61
C THR A 153 24.04 0.27 5.78
N ASN A 154 24.11 -0.26 7.01
CA ASN A 154 24.86 -1.46 7.29
C ASN A 154 24.11 -2.66 6.70
N LYS A 155 24.83 -3.46 5.93
CA LYS A 155 24.28 -4.66 5.30
C LYS A 155 24.79 -5.85 6.08
N ALA A 156 23.86 -6.72 6.51
CA ALA A 156 24.21 -7.97 7.15
C ALA A 156 25.07 -8.81 6.22
N SER A 157 26.19 -9.31 6.71
CA SER A 157 27.03 -10.26 6.01
C SER A 157 26.44 -11.68 6.15
N ALA A 158 26.71 -12.54 5.16
CA ALA A 158 26.31 -13.95 5.22
C ALA A 158 26.88 -14.67 6.45
N LEU A 159 28.05 -14.26 6.93
CA LEU A 159 28.69 -14.80 8.14
C LEU A 159 27.87 -14.48 9.39
N GLU A 160 27.41 -13.23 9.54
CA GLU A 160 26.57 -12.82 10.67
C GLU A 160 25.23 -13.55 10.65
N THR A 161 24.61 -13.65 9.47
CA THR A 161 23.35 -14.39 9.29
C THR A 161 23.50 -15.86 9.63
N GLN A 162 24.57 -16.53 9.17
CA GLN A 162 24.83 -17.94 9.47
C GLN A 162 25.08 -18.18 10.97
N GLN A 163 25.75 -17.24 11.64
CA GLN A 163 26.04 -17.33 13.07
C GLN A 163 24.83 -16.98 13.95
N GLY A 164 23.66 -16.68 13.37
CA GLY A 164 22.49 -16.22 14.11
C GLY A 164 22.73 -14.90 14.85
N LYS A 165 23.75 -14.13 14.44
CA LYS A 165 24.06 -12.84 15.05
C LYS A 165 23.15 -11.81 14.41
N THR A 166 22.32 -11.18 15.23
CA THR A 166 21.55 -10.01 14.79
C THR A 166 22.53 -8.93 14.37
N PRO A 167 22.45 -8.40 13.13
CA PRO A 167 23.30 -7.31 12.70
C PRO A 167 23.13 -6.14 13.65
N VAL A 168 24.25 -5.62 14.14
CA VAL A 168 24.22 -4.43 15.00
C VAL A 168 23.89 -3.24 14.11
N ILE A 169 22.68 -2.72 14.29
CA ILE A 169 22.24 -1.47 13.68
C ILE A 169 23.11 -0.38 14.33
N MET A 170 24.06 0.16 13.57
CA MET A 170 24.83 1.32 13.99
C MET A 170 24.06 2.57 13.60
N GLN A 171 23.26 3.07 14.52
CA GLN A 171 22.72 4.42 14.44
C GLN A 171 23.80 5.39 14.91
N TYR A 172 24.19 6.35 14.06
CA TYR A 172 25.35 7.20 14.32
C TYR A 172 25.07 8.27 15.39
N PHE A 173 23.80 8.61 15.64
CA PHE A 173 23.43 9.73 16.51
C PHE A 173 22.20 9.48 17.40
N ASN A 174 21.58 8.28 17.36
CA ASN A 174 20.38 7.97 18.14
C ASN A 174 20.13 6.46 18.23
N ASP A 175 20.65 5.78 19.24
CA ASP A 175 20.57 4.30 19.39
C ASP A 175 19.17 3.78 19.77
N ALA A 176 18.24 4.67 20.13
CA ALA A 176 16.87 4.33 20.51
C ALA A 176 15.89 5.42 20.04
N PRO A 177 15.70 5.58 18.72
CA PRO A 177 14.93 6.68 18.18
C PRO A 177 13.49 6.61 18.66
N LEU A 178 13.03 7.72 19.24
CA LEU A 178 11.63 7.86 19.61
C LEU A 178 10.76 7.73 18.36
N PRO A 179 9.45 7.40 18.47
CA PRO A 179 8.60 7.30 17.29
C PRO A 179 8.63 8.55 16.39
N LYS A 180 8.75 9.75 17.00
CA LYS A 180 8.91 11.02 16.27
C LYS A 180 10.24 11.16 15.52
N GLU A 181 11.25 10.39 15.87
CA GLU A 181 12.59 10.40 15.28
C GLU A 181 12.76 9.24 14.29
N ASN A 182 12.05 8.13 14.47
CA ASN A 182 12.16 6.95 13.62
C ASN A 182 11.56 7.20 12.21
N PRO A 183 12.34 7.10 11.12
CA PRO A 183 11.90 7.37 9.75
C PRO A 183 10.76 6.49 9.27
N LYS A 184 10.61 5.31 9.86
CA LYS A 184 9.49 4.41 9.56
C LYS A 184 8.15 5.07 9.83
N TYR A 185 8.08 5.98 10.81
CA TYR A 185 6.86 6.68 11.20
C TYR A 185 6.84 8.12 10.68
N HIS A 186 7.57 8.43 9.60
CA HIS A 186 7.59 9.75 9.00
C HIS A 186 6.82 9.79 7.68
N ASP A 187 6.08 10.88 7.48
CA ASP A 187 5.42 11.20 6.22
C ASP A 187 6.42 11.50 5.08
N ILE A 188 5.91 11.93 3.93
CA ILE A 188 6.76 12.32 2.78
C ILE A 188 7.66 13.53 3.08
N ASN A 189 7.29 14.37 4.04
CA ASN A 189 8.03 15.55 4.47
C ASN A 189 9.01 15.24 5.60
N GLY A 190 9.07 13.99 6.07
CA GLY A 190 9.92 13.62 7.19
C GLY A 190 9.33 14.01 8.55
N GLU A 191 8.06 14.40 8.64
CA GLU A 191 7.38 14.71 9.90
C GLU A 191 6.68 13.48 10.48
N PHE A 192 6.55 13.43 11.81
CA PHE A 192 5.94 12.29 12.48
C PHE A 192 4.49 12.08 12.05
N ASP A 193 4.21 10.91 11.50
CA ASP A 193 2.89 10.46 11.10
C ASP A 193 2.30 9.55 12.20
N ALA A 194 1.44 10.16 13.01
CA ALA A 194 0.73 9.46 14.07
C ALA A 194 -0.18 8.34 13.54
N ARG A 195 -0.69 8.44 12.31
CA ARG A 195 -1.54 7.41 11.70
C ARG A 195 -0.72 6.18 11.41
N CYS A 196 0.40 6.36 10.69
CA CYS A 196 1.36 5.29 10.39
C CYS A 196 1.84 4.60 11.67
N PHE A 197 2.18 5.37 12.70
CA PHE A 197 2.59 4.82 13.99
C PHE A 197 1.46 4.00 14.65
N SER A 198 0.22 4.52 14.68
CA SER A 198 -0.92 3.80 15.25
C SER A 198 -1.21 2.49 14.53
N GLU A 199 -1.07 2.45 13.21
CA GLU A 199 -1.27 1.26 12.39
C GLU A 199 -0.20 0.22 12.66
N HIS A 200 1.07 0.65 12.76
CA HIS A 200 2.16 -0.24 13.12
C HIS A 200 1.89 -0.98 14.45
N ILE A 201 1.42 -0.26 15.47
CA ILE A 201 1.07 -0.86 16.76
C ILE A 201 -0.11 -1.82 16.63
N LYS A 202 -1.16 -1.43 15.92
CA LYS A 202 -2.34 -2.27 15.69
C LYS A 202 -2.01 -3.56 14.93
N GLU A 203 -1.04 -3.55 14.03
CA GLU A 203 -0.60 -4.74 13.29
C GLU A 203 0.39 -5.61 14.07
N THR A 204 1.25 -5.00 14.89
CA THR A 204 2.35 -5.71 15.56
C THR A 204 1.92 -6.31 16.89
N LEU A 205 1.10 -5.60 17.66
CA LEU A 205 0.66 -6.03 18.99
C LEU A 205 -0.12 -7.37 18.97
N PRO A 206 -1.01 -7.66 17.99
CA PRO A 206 -1.72 -8.95 17.89
C PRO A 206 -0.83 -10.18 17.69
N LYS A 207 0.46 -9.99 17.38
CA LYS A 207 1.43 -11.09 17.33
C LYS A 207 1.76 -11.64 18.73
N PHE A 208 1.53 -10.82 19.76
CA PHE A 208 1.78 -11.13 21.17
C PHE A 208 0.48 -11.42 21.95
N THR A 209 -0.64 -11.69 21.28
CA THR A 209 -1.97 -11.78 21.93
C THR A 209 -1.98 -12.64 23.19
N GLU A 210 -1.44 -13.86 23.13
CA GLU A 210 -1.50 -14.79 24.27
C GLU A 210 -0.62 -14.33 25.42
N SER A 211 0.66 -14.03 25.14
CA SER A 211 1.61 -13.62 26.17
C SER A 211 1.22 -12.30 26.81
N LEU A 212 0.73 -11.34 26.03
CA LEU A 212 0.27 -10.05 26.52
C LEU A 212 -1.01 -10.18 27.36
N ALA A 213 -1.98 -10.98 26.93
CA ALA A 213 -3.20 -11.17 27.71
C ALA A 213 -2.91 -11.88 29.04
N ILE A 214 -2.00 -12.86 29.08
CA ILE A 214 -1.55 -13.51 30.31
C ILE A 214 -0.80 -12.50 31.21
N HIS A 215 0.04 -11.65 30.62
CA HIS A 215 0.75 -10.60 31.36
C HIS A 215 -0.23 -9.64 32.05
N LEU A 216 -1.25 -9.18 31.33
CA LEU A 216 -2.21 -8.17 31.81
C LEU A 216 -3.31 -8.72 32.71
N LEU A 217 -3.79 -9.94 32.44
CA LEU A 217 -4.99 -10.50 33.05
C LEU A 217 -4.70 -11.74 33.93
N GLY A 218 -3.44 -12.19 33.98
CA GLY A 218 -3.01 -13.32 34.80
C GLY A 218 -3.31 -14.69 34.17
N THR A 219 -3.80 -15.62 34.98
CA THR A 219 -4.02 -17.01 34.53
C THR A 219 -5.40 -17.15 33.86
N PRO A 220 -5.49 -17.69 32.63
CA PRO A 220 -6.77 -17.87 31.96
C PRO A 220 -7.61 -18.96 32.62
N ASN A 221 -8.92 -18.77 32.57
CA ASN A 221 -9.92 -19.74 32.97
C ASN A 221 -10.02 -20.85 31.91
N LYS A 222 -9.35 -21.98 32.18
CA LYS A 222 -9.26 -23.11 31.24
C LYS A 222 -10.60 -23.76 30.91
N SER A 223 -11.60 -23.70 31.79
CA SER A 223 -12.90 -24.36 31.53
C SER A 223 -13.80 -23.55 30.59
N GLN A 224 -13.61 -22.22 30.52
CA GLN A 224 -14.36 -21.34 29.62
C GLN A 224 -13.56 -20.98 28.35
N SER A 225 -12.24 -21.12 28.39
CA SER A 225 -11.38 -20.90 27.23
C SER A 225 -11.51 -22.03 26.20
N ASN A 226 -11.35 -21.69 24.93
CA ASN A 226 -11.33 -22.63 23.82
C ASN A 226 -10.28 -22.20 22.77
N LYS A 227 -10.19 -22.94 21.65
CA LYS A 227 -9.21 -22.65 20.59
C LYS A 227 -9.36 -21.28 19.92
N HIS A 228 -10.53 -20.65 20.00
CA HIS A 228 -10.83 -19.36 19.40
C HIS A 228 -10.82 -18.20 20.38
N THR A 229 -11.02 -18.45 21.67
CA THR A 229 -11.20 -17.41 22.68
C THR A 229 -10.53 -17.81 23.99
N MET A 230 -9.74 -16.91 24.56
CA MET A 230 -9.13 -17.05 25.88
C MET A 230 -9.89 -16.22 26.89
N VAL A 231 -10.35 -16.84 27.97
CA VAL A 231 -11.26 -16.20 28.95
C VAL A 231 -10.53 -16.05 30.28
N PHE A 232 -10.68 -14.89 30.92
CA PHE A 232 -10.16 -14.57 32.25
C PHE A 232 -11.33 -14.24 33.19
N GLY A 233 -11.18 -14.52 34.48
CA GLY A 233 -12.24 -14.32 35.48
C GLY A 233 -13.13 -15.55 35.74
N GLN A 234 -14.19 -15.38 36.53
CA GLN A 234 -15.08 -16.46 36.98
C GLN A 234 -16.55 -16.11 36.77
N GLY A 235 -17.39 -17.13 36.57
CA GLY A 235 -18.84 -16.94 36.42
C GLY A 235 -19.18 -16.09 35.20
N ARG A 236 -19.89 -14.98 35.44
CA ARG A 236 -20.26 -13.97 34.41
C ARG A 236 -19.31 -12.77 34.37
N GLU A 237 -18.39 -12.68 35.32
CA GLU A 237 -17.43 -11.59 35.44
C GLU A 237 -16.15 -11.96 34.70
N THR A 238 -16.21 -11.86 33.37
CA THR A 238 -15.15 -12.35 32.50
C THR A 238 -14.63 -11.31 31.53
N THR A 239 -13.34 -11.39 31.23
CA THR A 239 -12.74 -10.71 30.07
C THR A 239 -12.37 -11.79 29.05
N GLU A 240 -12.88 -11.64 27.83
CA GLU A 240 -12.68 -12.57 26.72
C GLU A 240 -11.70 -11.94 25.72
N ILE A 241 -10.67 -12.69 25.32
CA ILE A 241 -9.70 -12.30 24.29
C ILE A 241 -9.86 -13.21 23.09
N GLN A 242 -10.07 -12.63 21.91
CA GLN A 242 -10.17 -13.37 20.67
C GLN A 242 -8.78 -13.83 20.19
N LEU A 243 -8.63 -15.12 19.96
CA LEU A 243 -7.38 -15.76 19.53
C LEU A 243 -7.32 -16.02 18.01
N THR A 244 -8.44 -15.97 17.30
CA THR A 244 -8.49 -16.36 15.88
C THR A 244 -9.39 -15.45 15.06
N GLY A 245 -9.18 -15.47 13.74
CA GLY A 245 -9.93 -14.67 12.79
C GLY A 245 -9.45 -13.22 12.74
N GLU A 246 -10.16 -12.41 11.97
CA GLU A 246 -9.82 -10.99 11.75
C GLU A 246 -9.80 -10.15 13.04
N PHE A 247 -10.53 -10.59 14.06
CA PHE A 247 -10.60 -9.93 15.36
C PHE A 247 -9.59 -10.48 16.37
N ARG A 248 -8.60 -11.27 15.95
CA ARG A 248 -7.53 -11.72 16.85
C ARG A 248 -6.91 -10.52 17.59
N GLY A 249 -6.76 -10.64 18.90
CA GLY A 249 -6.29 -9.54 19.77
C GLY A 249 -7.37 -8.54 20.16
N HIS A 250 -8.64 -8.76 19.82
CA HIS A 250 -9.73 -7.98 20.40
C HIS A 250 -10.15 -8.56 21.74
N PHE A 251 -10.54 -7.69 22.66
CA PHE A 251 -11.08 -8.08 23.95
C PHE A 251 -12.50 -7.58 24.15
N LYS A 252 -13.21 -8.26 25.05
CA LYS A 252 -14.46 -7.79 25.64
C LYS A 252 -14.48 -8.10 27.13
N ASP A 253 -14.69 -7.08 27.94
CA ASP A 253 -14.94 -7.17 29.37
C ASP A 253 -16.47 -7.21 29.59
N ASN A 254 -16.96 -8.34 30.11
CA ASN A 254 -18.38 -8.55 30.39
C ASN A 254 -18.85 -7.89 31.71
N VAL A 255 -17.93 -7.34 32.51
CA VAL A 255 -18.25 -6.58 33.74
C VAL A 255 -18.47 -5.11 33.41
N THR A 256 -17.50 -4.48 32.75
CA THR A 256 -17.56 -3.05 32.43
C THR A 256 -18.27 -2.77 31.12
N GLY A 257 -18.38 -3.76 30.24
CA GLY A 257 -18.81 -3.59 28.85
C GLY A 257 -17.71 -3.00 27.95
N GLU A 258 -16.51 -2.77 28.48
CA GLU A 258 -15.37 -2.29 27.69
C GLU A 258 -14.95 -3.34 26.66
N GLN A 259 -14.54 -2.87 25.49
CA GLN A 259 -14.09 -3.71 24.40
C GLN A 259 -13.18 -2.92 23.48
N GLY A 260 -12.39 -3.63 22.69
CA GLY A 260 -11.50 -3.01 21.72
C GLY A 260 -10.31 -3.89 21.40
N THR A 261 -9.25 -3.28 20.90
CA THR A 261 -8.00 -3.98 20.58
C THR A 261 -7.09 -4.14 21.81
N LEU A 262 -5.99 -4.89 21.68
CA LEU A 262 -4.98 -5.01 22.75
C LEU A 262 -4.42 -3.66 23.23
N ILE A 263 -4.32 -2.64 22.37
CA ILE A 263 -3.84 -1.32 22.81
C ILE A 263 -4.88 -0.64 23.72
N ASN A 264 -6.17 -0.84 23.47
CA ASN A 264 -7.23 -0.36 24.35
C ASN A 264 -7.17 -1.07 25.72
N LEU A 265 -6.85 -2.38 25.72
CA LEU A 265 -6.66 -3.14 26.96
C LEU A 265 -5.45 -2.65 27.76
N LEU A 266 -4.31 -2.40 27.10
CA LEU A 266 -3.12 -1.81 27.73
C LEU A 266 -3.42 -0.43 28.34
N MET A 267 -4.15 0.40 27.61
CA MET A 267 -4.59 1.72 28.10
C MET A 267 -5.48 1.59 29.33
N SER A 268 -6.42 0.64 29.35
CA SER A 268 -7.35 0.51 30.47
C SER A 268 -6.73 -0.14 31.71
N ARG A 269 -5.80 -1.09 31.55
CA ARG A 269 -5.20 -1.83 32.67
C ARG A 269 -3.93 -1.20 33.22
N GLU A 270 -3.10 -0.60 32.38
CA GLU A 270 -1.77 -0.10 32.78
C GLU A 270 -1.56 1.39 32.50
N ALA A 271 -2.58 2.10 32.00
CA ALA A 271 -2.47 3.51 31.58
C ALA A 271 -1.36 3.76 30.54
N ILE A 272 -1.05 2.73 29.74
CA ILE A 272 -0.01 2.75 28.71
C ILE A 272 -0.58 3.32 27.41
N ASN A 273 0.11 4.30 26.82
CA ASN A 273 -0.22 4.84 25.49
C ASN A 273 0.54 4.13 24.36
N TYR A 274 0.26 4.49 23.10
CA TYR A 274 0.92 3.90 21.92
C TYR A 274 2.45 3.90 21.97
N LYS A 275 3.07 4.96 22.53
CA LYS A 275 4.54 5.06 22.65
C LYS A 275 5.10 4.06 23.65
N ALA A 276 4.43 3.91 24.79
CA ALA A 276 4.84 2.93 25.80
C ALA A 276 4.56 1.49 25.32
N ALA A 277 3.50 1.27 24.52
CA ALA A 277 3.25 -0.01 23.86
C ALA A 277 4.35 -0.38 22.83
N ASP A 278 4.82 0.58 22.03
CA ASP A 278 5.95 0.38 21.11
C ASP A 278 7.23 -0.03 21.87
N LYS A 279 7.50 0.65 22.99
CA LYS A 279 8.63 0.29 23.86
C LYS A 279 8.49 -1.12 24.41
N LEU A 280 7.31 -1.51 24.88
CA LEU A 280 7.01 -2.84 25.39
C LEU A 280 7.19 -3.93 24.30
N ILE A 281 6.83 -3.64 23.05
CA ILE A 281 7.11 -4.53 21.90
C ILE A 281 8.62 -4.64 21.64
N ASN A 282 9.34 -3.52 21.68
CA ASN A 282 10.79 -3.50 21.43
C ASN A 282 11.60 -4.17 22.55
N ASP A 283 11.14 -4.06 23.80
CA ASP A 283 11.73 -4.69 24.99
C ASP A 283 11.07 -6.06 25.31
N LYS A 284 10.46 -6.73 24.33
CA LYS A 284 9.66 -7.97 24.52
C LYS A 284 10.32 -9.02 25.42
N ASP A 285 11.63 -9.25 25.28
CA ASP A 285 12.36 -10.23 26.07
C ASP A 285 12.45 -9.86 27.56
N LYS A 286 12.59 -8.56 27.86
CA LYS A 286 12.60 -8.05 29.25
C LYS A 286 11.21 -8.12 29.88
N CYS A 287 10.17 -7.94 29.07
CA CYS A 287 8.77 -7.99 29.50
C CYS A 287 8.18 -9.41 29.52
N GLY A 288 8.94 -10.43 29.11
CA GLY A 288 8.48 -11.81 29.04
C GLY A 288 7.40 -12.05 27.96
N LEU A 289 7.36 -11.20 26.93
CA LEU A 289 6.40 -11.30 25.84
C LEU A 289 6.95 -12.17 24.73
N SER A 290 6.22 -13.24 24.40
CA SER A 290 6.54 -14.13 23.30
C SER A 290 5.58 -13.92 22.13
N GLU A 291 6.16 -13.86 20.93
CA GLU A 291 5.41 -13.84 19.69
C GLU A 291 4.82 -15.22 19.41
N ASN A 292 3.55 -15.29 18.99
CA ASN A 292 2.95 -16.55 18.58
C ASN A 292 3.39 -16.88 17.14
N PRO A 293 4.16 -17.96 16.91
CA PRO A 293 4.66 -18.31 15.57
C PRO A 293 3.53 -18.67 14.58
N ALA A 294 2.34 -19.00 15.08
CA ALA A 294 1.16 -19.28 14.27
C ALA A 294 0.26 -18.05 14.06
N HIS A 295 0.71 -16.83 14.37
CA HIS A 295 -0.09 -15.60 14.27
C HIS A 295 -0.81 -15.47 12.91
N ASP A 296 -0.09 -15.62 11.80
CA ASP A 296 -0.67 -15.47 10.46
C ASP A 296 -1.75 -16.54 10.19
N GLN A 297 -1.48 -17.79 10.59
CA GLN A 297 -2.44 -18.90 10.46
C GLN A 297 -3.69 -18.66 11.31
N LEU A 298 -3.53 -18.23 12.55
CA LEU A 298 -4.62 -18.00 13.51
C LEU A 298 -5.49 -16.81 13.08
N THR A 299 -4.88 -15.76 12.53
CA THR A 299 -5.60 -14.60 11.98
C THR A 299 -6.50 -15.00 10.79
N GLN A 300 -6.08 -15.99 10.01
CA GLN A 300 -6.88 -16.54 8.90
C GLN A 300 -7.83 -17.67 9.32
N THR A 301 -7.74 -18.14 10.56
CA THR A 301 -8.55 -19.25 11.06
C THR A 301 -9.98 -18.78 11.31
N LEU A 302 -10.94 -19.43 10.64
CA LEU A 302 -12.36 -19.18 10.86
C LEU A 302 -12.81 -19.76 12.20
N THR A 303 -13.76 -19.08 12.86
CA THR A 303 -14.44 -19.65 14.02
C THR A 303 -15.31 -20.84 13.60
N ASP A 304 -15.52 -21.81 14.50
CA ASP A 304 -16.41 -22.94 14.25
C ASP A 304 -17.81 -22.50 13.80
N ARG A 305 -18.34 -21.43 14.40
CA ARG A 305 -19.63 -20.83 14.02
C ARG A 305 -19.59 -20.30 12.58
N THR A 306 -18.57 -19.53 12.24
CA THR A 306 -18.41 -18.98 10.89
C THR A 306 -18.26 -20.11 9.86
N ALA A 307 -17.43 -21.11 10.14
CA ALA A 307 -17.25 -22.27 9.26
C ALA A 307 -18.56 -23.02 9.01
N LYS A 308 -19.36 -23.23 10.07
CA LYS A 308 -20.70 -23.84 9.98
C LYS A 308 -21.64 -23.02 9.10
N PHE A 309 -21.67 -21.69 9.27
CA PHE A 309 -22.51 -20.81 8.46
C PHE A 309 -22.07 -20.74 6.99
N ILE A 310 -20.76 -20.80 6.71
CA ILE A 310 -20.26 -20.97 5.34
C ILE A 310 -20.76 -22.29 4.75
N GLY A 311 -20.78 -23.37 5.55
CA GLY A 311 -21.35 -24.66 5.16
C GLY A 311 -22.82 -24.57 4.75
N TYR A 312 -23.66 -23.93 5.57
CA TYR A 312 -25.07 -23.72 5.24
C TYR A 312 -25.27 -22.79 4.03
N ALA A 313 -24.47 -21.74 3.90
CA ALA A 313 -24.52 -20.87 2.73
C ALA A 313 -24.20 -21.64 1.44
N LYS A 314 -23.21 -22.54 1.46
CA LYS A 314 -22.90 -23.45 0.35
C LYS A 314 -24.04 -24.38 0.02
N GLU A 315 -24.68 -24.95 1.04
CA GLU A 315 -25.81 -25.86 0.86
C GLU A 315 -26.98 -25.16 0.17
N TYR A 316 -27.43 -24.02 0.69
CA TYR A 316 -28.49 -23.21 0.07
C TYR A 316 -28.11 -22.76 -1.34
N TRP A 317 -26.87 -22.31 -1.56
CA TRP A 317 -26.42 -21.89 -2.88
C TRP A 317 -26.44 -23.04 -3.90
N ASN A 318 -25.99 -24.23 -3.50
CA ASN A 318 -25.97 -25.40 -4.37
C ASN A 318 -27.38 -25.93 -4.69
N GLN A 319 -28.33 -25.79 -3.78
CA GLN A 319 -29.73 -26.17 -3.96
C GLN A 319 -30.56 -25.10 -4.68
N SER A 320 -30.02 -23.89 -4.85
CA SER A 320 -30.70 -22.78 -5.52
C SER A 320 -30.78 -22.96 -7.03
N ILE A 321 -31.82 -22.37 -7.63
CA ILE A 321 -32.13 -22.43 -9.06
C ILE A 321 -32.01 -21.03 -9.69
N PRO A 322 -31.83 -20.93 -11.03
CA PRO A 322 -31.86 -19.65 -11.73
C PRO A 322 -33.17 -18.88 -11.50
N LEU A 323 -33.12 -17.55 -11.67
CA LEU A 323 -34.26 -16.66 -11.40
C LEU A 323 -35.48 -16.93 -12.30
N LYS A 324 -35.27 -17.42 -13.52
CA LYS A 324 -36.33 -17.57 -14.53
C LYS A 324 -37.51 -18.43 -14.04
N GLY A 325 -38.71 -17.89 -14.09
CA GLY A 325 -39.96 -18.52 -13.67
C GLY A 325 -40.17 -18.57 -12.16
N THR A 326 -39.43 -17.77 -11.38
CA THR A 326 -39.49 -17.80 -9.90
C THR A 326 -40.09 -16.51 -9.32
N PRO A 327 -40.58 -16.53 -8.06
CA PRO A 327 -41.03 -15.33 -7.35
C PRO A 327 -39.98 -14.21 -7.33
N ALA A 328 -38.69 -14.55 -7.28
CA ALA A 328 -37.61 -13.57 -7.33
C ALA A 328 -37.54 -12.81 -8.67
N GLU A 329 -37.84 -13.48 -9.79
CA GLU A 329 -37.93 -12.80 -11.09
C GLU A 329 -39.15 -11.87 -11.15
N ILE A 330 -40.28 -12.24 -10.55
CA ILE A 330 -41.47 -11.38 -10.47
C ILE A 330 -41.13 -10.09 -9.70
N LEU A 331 -40.47 -10.22 -8.55
CA LEU A 331 -40.03 -9.07 -7.75
C LEU A 331 -39.14 -8.12 -8.55
N LEU A 332 -38.12 -8.66 -9.21
CA LEU A 332 -37.14 -7.85 -9.94
C LEU A 332 -37.76 -7.20 -11.20
N ASN A 333 -38.61 -7.94 -11.91
CA ASN A 333 -39.32 -7.42 -13.09
C ASN A 333 -40.31 -6.31 -12.73
N SER A 334 -40.96 -6.36 -11.55
CA SER A 334 -41.87 -5.29 -11.10
C SER A 334 -41.16 -3.94 -10.89
N LYS A 335 -39.82 -3.93 -10.84
CA LYS A 335 -38.95 -2.74 -10.71
C LYS A 335 -38.20 -2.39 -12.02
N ASP A 336 -38.57 -3.06 -13.12
CA ASP A 336 -37.88 -3.04 -14.42
C ASP A 336 -36.38 -3.39 -14.35
N PHE A 337 -36.01 -4.34 -13.49
CA PHE A 337 -34.63 -4.79 -13.41
C PHE A 337 -34.35 -5.95 -14.37
N ASN A 338 -33.19 -5.88 -15.05
CA ASN A 338 -32.78 -6.92 -15.97
C ASN A 338 -32.18 -8.13 -15.21
N THR A 339 -32.88 -9.26 -15.26
CA THR A 339 -32.51 -10.52 -14.62
C THR A 339 -31.69 -11.46 -15.52
N GLU A 340 -31.52 -11.12 -16.80
CA GLU A 340 -30.83 -11.97 -17.77
C GLU A 340 -29.33 -12.07 -17.47
N GLY A 341 -28.77 -13.28 -17.56
CA GLY A 341 -27.34 -13.55 -17.35
C GLY A 341 -26.87 -13.41 -15.89
N LYS A 342 -27.77 -13.23 -14.92
CA LYS A 342 -27.42 -13.10 -13.49
C LYS A 342 -27.07 -14.44 -12.85
N ILE A 343 -25.82 -14.88 -13.00
CA ILE A 343 -25.35 -16.18 -12.49
C ILE A 343 -25.17 -16.23 -10.95
N ASN A 344 -24.91 -15.08 -10.34
CA ASN A 344 -24.65 -14.91 -8.90
C ASN A 344 -25.87 -14.41 -8.12
N ILE A 345 -27.04 -14.41 -8.76
CA ILE A 345 -28.34 -14.14 -8.11
C ILE A 345 -29.26 -15.29 -8.47
N ARG A 346 -29.78 -15.98 -7.47
CA ARG A 346 -30.57 -17.21 -7.63
C ARG A 346 -31.76 -17.21 -6.71
N PHE A 347 -32.65 -18.17 -6.92
CA PHE A 347 -33.82 -18.39 -6.09
C PHE A 347 -33.70 -19.71 -5.33
N HIS A 348 -34.13 -19.71 -4.07
CA HIS A 348 -34.26 -20.93 -3.28
C HIS A 348 -35.68 -21.02 -2.72
N PRO A 349 -36.40 -22.14 -2.90
CA PRO A 349 -37.82 -22.23 -2.55
C PRO A 349 -38.09 -22.28 -1.04
N ALA A 350 -37.11 -22.67 -0.22
CA ALA A 350 -37.28 -22.86 1.21
C ALA A 350 -36.02 -22.53 2.01
N VAL A 351 -35.88 -21.29 2.49
CA VAL A 351 -34.78 -20.83 3.36
C VAL A 351 -35.32 -20.57 4.75
N TYR A 352 -34.63 -21.08 5.77
CA TYR A 352 -35.07 -20.99 7.16
C TYR A 352 -34.90 -19.57 7.73
N SER A 353 -35.98 -19.01 8.27
CA SER A 353 -35.94 -17.79 9.08
C SER A 353 -36.02 -18.14 10.56
N SER A 354 -35.03 -17.66 11.33
CA SER A 354 -35.03 -17.84 12.79
C SER A 354 -36.10 -17.01 13.50
N GLU A 355 -36.65 -15.98 12.84
CA GLU A 355 -37.65 -15.07 13.40
C GLU A 355 -38.99 -15.76 13.64
N THR A 356 -39.46 -16.52 12.64
CA THR A 356 -40.72 -17.25 12.70
C THR A 356 -40.53 -18.76 12.74
N GLN A 357 -39.27 -19.22 12.84
CA GLN A 357 -38.88 -20.64 12.84
C GLN A 357 -39.46 -21.44 11.68
N SER A 358 -39.63 -20.81 10.51
CA SER A 358 -40.27 -21.37 9.32
C SER A 358 -39.44 -21.12 8.07
N THR A 359 -39.71 -21.84 6.99
CA THR A 359 -39.00 -21.63 5.72
C THR A 359 -39.81 -20.77 4.77
N TYR A 360 -39.12 -19.89 4.04
CA TYR A 360 -39.70 -19.00 3.04
C TYR A 360 -38.97 -19.15 1.70
N PRO A 361 -39.66 -18.93 0.57
CA PRO A 361 -39.02 -18.59 -0.70
C PRO A 361 -38.03 -17.43 -0.49
N ALA A 362 -36.88 -17.48 -1.15
CA ALA A 362 -35.89 -16.41 -1.01
C ALA A 362 -35.07 -16.21 -2.28
N MET A 363 -34.72 -14.95 -2.53
CA MET A 363 -33.66 -14.59 -3.47
C MET A 363 -32.31 -14.63 -2.75
N LEU A 364 -31.33 -15.27 -3.36
CA LEU A 364 -29.99 -15.46 -2.85
C LEU A 364 -28.97 -14.71 -3.70
N THR A 365 -28.13 -13.90 -3.08
CA THR A 365 -26.96 -13.26 -3.71
C THR A 365 -25.69 -13.98 -3.27
N HIS A 366 -24.84 -14.37 -4.22
CA HIS A 366 -23.64 -15.17 -3.96
C HIS A 366 -22.46 -14.33 -3.48
N ILE A 367 -22.02 -14.55 -2.25
CA ILE A 367 -20.82 -13.92 -1.70
C ILE A 367 -19.67 -14.92 -1.79
N HIS A 368 -18.64 -14.58 -2.54
CA HIS A 368 -17.54 -15.51 -2.85
C HIS A 368 -16.16 -14.89 -2.66
N ASP A 369 -15.18 -15.78 -2.52
CA ASP A 369 -13.77 -15.39 -2.55
C ASP A 369 -13.26 -15.21 -4.00
N ARG A 370 -11.98 -14.85 -4.13
CA ARG A 370 -11.29 -14.70 -5.42
C ARG A 370 -11.31 -15.96 -6.30
N LYS A 371 -11.42 -17.15 -5.68
CA LYS A 371 -11.49 -18.44 -6.37
C LYS A 371 -12.94 -18.82 -6.73
N LYS A 372 -13.87 -17.87 -6.62
CA LYS A 372 -15.31 -18.02 -6.83
C LYS A 372 -15.94 -19.10 -5.94
N ARG A 373 -15.30 -19.42 -4.80
CA ARG A 373 -15.85 -20.37 -3.82
C ARG A 373 -16.81 -19.61 -2.92
N THR A 374 -17.99 -20.19 -2.68
CA THR A 374 -18.98 -19.62 -1.77
C THR A 374 -18.40 -19.46 -0.37
N GLN A 375 -18.40 -18.21 0.10
CA GLN A 375 -18.08 -17.84 1.47
C GLN A 375 -19.31 -17.33 2.21
N GLY A 376 -20.36 -16.95 1.50
CA GLY A 376 -21.63 -16.60 2.12
C GLY A 376 -22.73 -16.41 1.08
N ILE A 377 -23.91 -16.09 1.57
CA ILE A 377 -25.05 -15.64 0.77
C ILE A 377 -25.73 -14.48 1.47
N GLU A 378 -26.26 -13.54 0.69
CA GLU A 378 -27.28 -12.62 1.17
C GLU A 378 -28.66 -13.20 0.80
N ILE A 379 -29.54 -13.29 1.78
CA ILE A 379 -30.88 -13.89 1.68
C ILE A 379 -31.89 -12.75 1.74
N THR A 380 -32.69 -12.57 0.70
CA THR A 380 -33.88 -11.71 0.73
C THR A 380 -35.11 -12.59 0.73
N TYR A 381 -35.88 -12.58 1.83
CA TYR A 381 -37.07 -13.42 1.99
C TYR A 381 -38.26 -12.89 1.19
N LEU A 382 -38.97 -13.81 0.55
CA LEU A 382 -40.07 -13.54 -0.39
C LEU A 382 -41.33 -14.31 0.01
N GLN A 383 -42.47 -13.83 -0.49
CA GLN A 383 -43.74 -14.56 -0.53
C GLN A 383 -43.84 -15.37 -1.83
N SER A 384 -44.84 -16.26 -1.89
CA SER A 384 -45.04 -17.11 -3.07
C SER A 384 -45.48 -16.35 -4.33
N ASP A 385 -46.05 -15.15 -4.16
CA ASP A 385 -46.50 -14.27 -5.25
C ASP A 385 -45.39 -13.37 -5.82
N GLY A 386 -44.22 -13.34 -5.17
CA GLY A 386 -43.09 -12.50 -5.57
C GLY A 386 -42.94 -11.22 -4.75
N ASP A 387 -43.83 -10.93 -3.79
CA ASP A 387 -43.64 -9.81 -2.87
C ASP A 387 -42.60 -10.14 -1.78
N LEU A 388 -42.13 -9.10 -1.09
CA LEU A 388 -41.25 -9.28 0.08
C LEU A 388 -42.01 -9.97 1.22
N ALA A 389 -41.33 -10.87 1.93
CA ALA A 389 -41.93 -11.52 3.09
C ALA A 389 -42.26 -10.50 4.20
N ASP A 390 -43.38 -10.72 4.88
CA ASP A 390 -43.78 -9.93 6.06
C ASP A 390 -42.97 -10.38 7.29
N LEU A 391 -41.72 -9.94 7.32
CA LEU A 391 -40.74 -10.21 8.39
C LEU A 391 -40.15 -8.88 8.86
N GLY A 392 -39.86 -8.78 10.16
CA GLY A 392 -39.13 -7.65 10.73
C GLY A 392 -37.72 -7.52 10.15
N VAL A 393 -37.10 -8.65 9.77
CA VAL A 393 -35.79 -8.67 9.08
C VAL A 393 -35.90 -9.37 7.73
N ILE A 394 -36.16 -8.58 6.68
CA ILE A 394 -36.37 -9.06 5.30
C ILE A 394 -35.10 -9.57 4.63
N SER A 395 -33.93 -8.97 4.93
CA SER A 395 -32.63 -9.41 4.39
C SER A 395 -31.67 -9.86 5.49
N ARG A 396 -30.98 -10.98 5.27
CA ARG A 396 -29.97 -11.53 6.19
C ARG A 396 -28.76 -12.04 5.44
N THR A 397 -27.57 -11.83 6.00
CA THR A 397 -26.35 -12.46 5.49
C THR A 397 -26.03 -13.75 6.26
N LEU A 398 -25.79 -14.84 5.55
CA LEU A 398 -25.34 -16.11 6.11
C LEU A 398 -23.94 -16.46 5.59
N GLY A 399 -22.99 -16.74 6.48
CA GLY A 399 -21.61 -17.06 6.14
C GLY A 399 -20.62 -15.95 6.52
N CYS A 400 -19.58 -15.76 5.72
CA CYS A 400 -18.51 -14.80 5.94
C CYS A 400 -18.52 -13.71 4.85
N LYS A 401 -18.85 -12.48 5.27
CA LYS A 401 -18.82 -11.30 4.39
C LYS A 401 -17.42 -10.67 4.26
N SER A 402 -16.62 -10.77 5.31
CA SER A 402 -15.32 -10.09 5.40
C SER A 402 -14.38 -10.54 4.29
N GLY A 403 -13.91 -9.58 3.49
CA GLY A 403 -13.02 -9.80 2.35
C GLY A 403 -13.61 -10.56 1.16
N ASN A 404 -14.93 -10.75 1.12
CA ASN A 404 -15.64 -11.42 0.03
C ASN A 404 -16.61 -10.44 -0.64
N TYR A 405 -16.99 -10.75 -1.88
CA TYR A 405 -17.79 -9.86 -2.71
C TYR A 405 -18.69 -10.67 -3.64
N THR A 406 -19.61 -9.98 -4.31
CA THR A 406 -20.45 -10.55 -5.37
C THR A 406 -20.07 -9.91 -6.70
N GLU A 407 -19.80 -10.72 -7.71
CA GLU A 407 -19.80 -10.27 -9.10
C GLU A 407 -21.23 -10.15 -9.61
N PHE A 408 -21.73 -8.92 -9.70
CA PHE A 408 -23.13 -8.67 -10.04
C PHE A 408 -23.36 -8.56 -11.55
N HIS A 409 -22.43 -7.92 -12.27
CA HIS A 409 -22.55 -7.70 -13.71
C HIS A 409 -21.17 -7.58 -14.36
N HIS A 410 -21.04 -8.11 -15.58
CA HIS A 410 -19.86 -7.94 -16.42
C HIS A 410 -20.23 -7.05 -17.60
N GLY A 411 -19.58 -5.89 -17.68
CA GLY A 411 -19.74 -4.91 -18.72
C GLY A 411 -18.77 -5.12 -19.89
N LYS A 412 -19.03 -4.41 -20.99
CA LYS A 412 -18.16 -4.41 -22.18
C LYS A 412 -17.11 -3.31 -22.16
N GLU A 413 -17.33 -2.25 -21.38
CA GLU A 413 -16.40 -1.11 -21.29
C GLU A 413 -15.10 -1.56 -20.65
N ALA A 414 -13.96 -1.18 -21.24
CA ALA A 414 -12.66 -1.76 -20.93
C ALA A 414 -12.02 -1.23 -19.64
N ASN A 415 -12.44 -0.05 -19.15
CA ASN A 415 -11.64 0.77 -18.25
C ASN A 415 -12.25 1.03 -16.86
N THR A 416 -13.54 0.79 -16.67
CA THR A 416 -14.28 1.24 -15.47
C THR A 416 -15.00 0.10 -14.75
N SER A 417 -14.71 -0.04 -13.45
CA SER A 417 -15.43 -0.92 -12.53
C SER A 417 -16.23 -0.09 -11.53
N ILE A 418 -17.45 -0.53 -11.22
CA ILE A 418 -18.31 0.11 -10.21
C ILE A 418 -18.44 -0.84 -9.02
N ILE A 419 -18.29 -0.30 -7.81
CA ILE A 419 -18.47 -1.03 -6.56
C ILE A 419 -19.62 -0.38 -5.80
N THR A 420 -20.58 -1.19 -5.35
CA THR A 420 -21.70 -0.76 -4.51
C THR A 420 -21.89 -1.70 -3.31
N ASN A 421 -22.81 -1.39 -2.40
CA ASN A 421 -22.97 -2.11 -1.13
C ASN A 421 -24.29 -2.88 -0.97
N THR A 422 -25.23 -2.75 -1.91
CA THR A 422 -26.51 -3.47 -1.86
C THR A 422 -26.89 -4.00 -3.23
N LEU A 423 -27.69 -5.07 -3.25
CA LEU A 423 -28.20 -5.66 -4.48
C LEU A 423 -29.08 -4.69 -5.29
N TYR A 424 -29.98 -3.98 -4.61
CA TYR A 424 -30.88 -3.03 -5.25
C TYR A 424 -30.13 -1.87 -5.90
N GLU A 425 -29.09 -1.35 -5.23
CA GLU A 425 -28.28 -0.28 -5.80
C GLU A 425 -27.49 -0.77 -7.02
N ALA A 426 -27.03 -2.01 -7.02
CA ALA A 426 -26.38 -2.61 -8.20
C ALA A 426 -27.32 -2.68 -9.41
N PHE A 427 -28.59 -3.06 -9.20
CA PHE A 427 -29.61 -3.04 -10.25
C PHE A 427 -29.92 -1.61 -10.73
N ASN A 428 -30.07 -0.65 -9.82
CA ASN A 428 -30.28 0.76 -10.16
C ASN A 428 -29.13 1.31 -11.02
N ILE A 429 -27.90 1.03 -10.62
CA ILE A 429 -26.68 1.43 -11.36
C ILE A 429 -26.66 0.76 -12.73
N GLN A 430 -26.95 -0.54 -12.82
CA GLN A 430 -26.99 -1.25 -14.10
C GLN A 430 -28.04 -0.63 -15.05
N LYS A 431 -29.24 -0.34 -14.55
CA LYS A 431 -30.30 0.34 -15.32
C LYS A 431 -29.85 1.72 -15.76
N ALA A 432 -29.24 2.51 -14.87
CA ALA A 432 -28.79 3.86 -15.14
C ALA A 432 -27.63 3.95 -16.15
N THR A 433 -26.84 2.88 -16.28
CA THR A 433 -25.65 2.79 -17.13
C THR A 433 -25.81 1.85 -18.32
N ASN A 434 -27.04 1.36 -18.58
CA ASN A 434 -27.34 0.37 -19.61
C ASN A 434 -26.47 -0.91 -19.55
N GLY A 435 -25.95 -1.25 -18.36
CA GLY A 435 -25.09 -2.42 -18.16
C GLY A 435 -23.74 -2.36 -18.90
N GLU A 436 -23.20 -1.17 -19.16
CA GLU A 436 -21.92 -1.01 -19.87
C GLU A 436 -20.69 -1.44 -19.05
N PHE A 437 -20.78 -1.35 -17.72
CA PHE A 437 -19.64 -1.48 -16.79
C PHE A 437 -19.68 -2.74 -15.95
N ASP A 438 -18.52 -3.18 -15.46
CA ASP A 438 -18.49 -4.21 -14.43
C ASP A 438 -19.04 -3.64 -13.11
N ILE A 439 -19.85 -4.44 -12.41
CA ILE A 439 -20.46 -4.04 -11.15
C ILE A 439 -20.19 -5.14 -10.12
N TYR A 440 -19.65 -4.73 -8.98
CA TYR A 440 -19.37 -5.58 -7.83
C TYR A 440 -20.16 -5.10 -6.62
N ILE A 441 -20.60 -6.03 -5.77
CA ILE A 441 -21.26 -5.73 -4.50
C ILE A 441 -20.35 -6.15 -3.35
N VAL A 442 -20.12 -5.23 -2.41
CA VAL A 442 -19.43 -5.48 -1.14
C VAL A 442 -20.37 -5.23 0.03
N ASN A 443 -20.60 -6.21 0.89
CA ASN A 443 -21.56 -6.06 1.99
C ASN A 443 -21.11 -5.02 3.04
N ASN A 444 -19.81 -4.74 3.14
CA ASN A 444 -19.27 -3.67 3.97
C ASN A 444 -18.25 -2.89 3.14
N PRO A 445 -18.36 -1.56 3.03
CA PRO A 445 -17.37 -0.75 2.29
C PRO A 445 -15.93 -0.92 2.78
N LYS A 446 -15.71 -1.29 4.05
CA LYS A 446 -14.38 -1.61 4.59
C LYS A 446 -13.71 -2.79 3.84
N ASP A 447 -14.50 -3.69 3.27
CA ASP A 447 -14.01 -4.86 2.54
C ASP A 447 -13.47 -4.54 1.13
N ILE A 448 -13.70 -3.32 0.62
CA ILE A 448 -13.12 -2.86 -0.66
C ILE A 448 -11.59 -3.00 -0.65
N VAL A 449 -10.95 -2.72 0.50
CA VAL A 449 -9.49 -2.86 0.69
C VAL A 449 -8.98 -4.28 0.43
N LYS A 450 -9.85 -5.30 0.55
CA LYS A 450 -9.50 -6.72 0.39
C LYS A 450 -9.79 -7.23 -1.02
N MET A 451 -10.45 -6.45 -1.87
CA MET A 451 -10.76 -6.84 -3.24
C MET A 451 -9.47 -7.06 -4.06
N PRO A 452 -9.45 -8.03 -4.97
CA PRO A 452 -8.33 -8.24 -5.88
C PRO A 452 -8.17 -7.06 -6.84
N ASP A 453 -7.05 -6.33 -6.71
CA ASP A 453 -6.70 -5.19 -7.57
C ASP A 453 -6.66 -5.54 -9.08
N GLU A 454 -6.34 -6.80 -9.39
CA GLU A 454 -6.30 -7.37 -10.73
C GLU A 454 -7.67 -7.61 -11.37
N GLU A 455 -8.74 -7.75 -10.58
CA GLU A 455 -10.10 -7.84 -11.11
C GLU A 455 -10.72 -6.45 -11.34
N LEU A 456 -10.16 -5.40 -10.73
CA LEU A 456 -10.66 -4.04 -10.87
C LEU A 456 -9.97 -3.32 -12.04
N ARG A 457 -10.78 -2.66 -12.88
CA ARG A 457 -10.29 -1.85 -14.00
C ARG A 457 -9.63 -0.55 -13.50
N GLN A 458 -9.00 0.19 -14.40
CA GLN A 458 -8.14 1.33 -14.03
C GLN A 458 -8.90 2.45 -13.32
N ARG A 459 -10.16 2.70 -13.69
CA ARG A 459 -11.06 3.60 -12.98
C ARG A 459 -12.01 2.78 -12.11
N VAL A 460 -12.08 3.12 -10.83
CA VAL A 460 -12.98 2.47 -9.87
C VAL A 460 -13.92 3.50 -9.27
N ILE A 461 -15.22 3.28 -9.41
CA ILE A 461 -16.25 4.17 -8.89
C ILE A 461 -16.94 3.47 -7.74
N ILE A 462 -16.83 4.06 -6.56
CA ILE A 462 -17.46 3.58 -5.34
C ILE A 462 -18.77 4.33 -5.19
N ALA A 463 -19.86 3.66 -5.57
CA ALA A 463 -21.21 4.18 -5.65
C ALA A 463 -22.07 3.55 -4.55
N LEU A 464 -22.13 4.21 -3.41
CA LEU A 464 -22.81 3.71 -2.21
C LEU A 464 -24.22 4.29 -2.11
N GLU A 465 -25.14 3.57 -1.48
CA GLU A 465 -26.51 4.05 -1.24
C GLU A 465 -26.54 5.37 -0.46
N SER A 466 -25.67 5.52 0.54
CA SER A 466 -25.43 6.78 1.26
C SER A 466 -23.94 6.95 1.56
N LYS A 467 -23.42 8.17 1.36
CA LYS A 467 -22.02 8.51 1.69
C LYS A 467 -21.71 8.42 3.18
N GLU A 468 -22.72 8.51 4.04
CA GLU A 468 -22.56 8.41 5.50
C GLU A 468 -22.19 6.99 5.96
N THR A 469 -22.33 5.98 5.08
CA THR A 469 -22.00 4.58 5.39
C THR A 469 -20.49 4.33 5.55
N VAL A 470 -19.63 5.29 5.21
CA VAL A 470 -18.16 5.14 5.25
C VAL A 470 -17.51 6.34 5.91
N SER A 471 -16.80 6.11 7.00
CA SER A 471 -16.03 7.19 7.65
C SER A 471 -14.81 7.60 6.80
N GLY A 472 -14.36 8.85 6.97
CA GLY A 472 -13.18 9.38 6.27
C GLY A 472 -11.92 8.52 6.42
N TYR A 473 -11.76 7.88 7.59
CA TYR A 473 -10.68 6.91 7.83
C TYR A 473 -10.70 5.73 6.84
N HIS A 474 -11.87 5.17 6.57
CA HIS A 474 -11.99 4.04 5.63
C HIS A 474 -11.82 4.50 4.19
N ILE A 475 -12.27 5.72 3.84
CA ILE A 475 -12.00 6.33 2.53
C ILE A 475 -10.49 6.46 2.29
N ASP A 476 -9.74 6.98 3.26
CA ASP A 476 -8.28 7.12 3.17
C ASP A 476 -7.60 5.74 3.01
N LYS A 477 -8.07 4.72 3.73
CA LYS A 477 -7.58 3.34 3.58
C LYS A 477 -7.84 2.76 2.20
N ILE A 478 -9.04 2.94 1.66
CA ILE A 478 -9.38 2.48 0.31
C ILE A 478 -8.51 3.20 -0.73
N LYS A 479 -8.31 4.52 -0.59
CA LYS A 479 -7.42 5.31 -1.47
C LYS A 479 -5.98 4.83 -1.42
N SER A 480 -5.48 4.48 -0.24
CA SER A 480 -4.14 3.90 -0.08
C SER A 480 -4.03 2.52 -0.75
N ALA A 481 -5.02 1.65 -0.50
CA ALA A 481 -5.06 0.29 -1.03
C ALA A 481 -5.16 0.24 -2.56
N LEU A 482 -5.88 1.19 -3.17
CA LEU A 482 -6.06 1.31 -4.61
C LEU A 482 -5.33 2.55 -5.17
N SER A 483 -4.14 2.86 -4.64
CA SER A 483 -3.37 4.07 -4.97
C SER A 483 -2.87 4.11 -6.43
N ASN A 484 -2.84 2.97 -7.11
CA ASN A 484 -2.55 2.82 -8.54
C ASN A 484 -3.79 3.00 -9.44
N LYS A 485 -4.98 3.19 -8.88
CA LYS A 485 -6.26 3.35 -9.60
C LYS A 485 -6.79 4.77 -9.50
N VAL A 486 -7.66 5.13 -10.44
CA VAL A 486 -8.41 6.40 -10.40
C VAL A 486 -9.72 6.18 -9.66
N LEU A 487 -9.87 6.82 -8.50
CA LEU A 487 -11.00 6.58 -7.60
C LEU A 487 -12.00 7.72 -7.59
N SER A 488 -13.29 7.37 -7.53
CA SER A 488 -14.40 8.32 -7.32
C SER A 488 -15.35 7.79 -6.26
N PHE A 489 -15.74 8.64 -5.31
CA PHE A 489 -16.71 8.29 -4.25
C PHE A 489 -18.00 9.11 -4.45
N ILE A 490 -19.09 8.41 -4.75
CA ILE A 490 -20.39 9.02 -5.07
C ILE A 490 -21.51 8.35 -4.29
N GLU A 491 -22.67 9.02 -4.22
CA GLU A 491 -23.92 8.33 -3.94
C GLU A 491 -24.40 7.70 -5.24
N GLY A 492 -24.95 6.49 -5.20
CA GLY A 492 -25.25 5.78 -6.45
C GLY A 492 -26.32 6.47 -7.30
N LYS A 493 -27.22 7.28 -6.72
CA LYS A 493 -28.13 8.17 -7.46
C LYS A 493 -27.40 9.18 -8.38
N ASP A 494 -26.14 9.51 -8.10
CA ASP A 494 -25.34 10.45 -8.88
C ASP A 494 -24.57 9.78 -10.04
N ILE A 495 -24.70 8.45 -10.23
CA ILE A 495 -23.89 7.70 -11.21
C ILE A 495 -24.00 8.26 -12.64
N GLN A 496 -25.20 8.65 -13.08
CA GLN A 496 -25.36 9.21 -14.43
C GLN A 496 -24.64 10.55 -14.60
N LYS A 497 -24.58 11.37 -13.54
CA LYS A 497 -23.84 12.64 -13.55
C LYS A 497 -22.34 12.38 -13.59
N GLU A 498 -21.87 11.41 -12.81
CA GLU A 498 -20.48 10.97 -12.79
C GLU A 498 -20.02 10.44 -14.16
N MET A 499 -20.89 9.69 -14.86
CA MET A 499 -20.59 9.16 -16.20
C MET A 499 -20.49 10.26 -17.26
N LYS A 500 -21.31 11.31 -17.14
CA LYS A 500 -21.32 12.47 -18.05
C LYS A 500 -20.17 13.44 -17.80
N ASN A 501 -19.42 13.30 -16.71
CA ASN A 501 -18.36 14.23 -16.35
C ASN A 501 -17.11 14.04 -17.25
N ALA A 502 -17.00 14.88 -18.28
CA ALA A 502 -15.94 14.81 -19.30
C ALA A 502 -14.50 15.02 -18.76
N ALA A 503 -14.36 15.71 -17.61
CA ALA A 503 -13.06 15.96 -16.99
C ALA A 503 -12.40 14.70 -16.40
N LEU A 504 -13.18 13.68 -16.02
CA LEU A 504 -12.68 12.36 -15.58
C LEU A 504 -12.58 11.33 -16.71
N ASN A 505 -13.22 11.58 -17.86
CA ASN A 505 -13.20 10.70 -19.03
C ASN A 505 -11.96 10.91 -19.94
N HIS A 506 -11.05 11.82 -19.58
CA HIS A 506 -9.84 12.20 -20.34
C HIS A 506 -8.72 11.15 -20.40
N HIS A 507 -8.99 9.89 -20.04
CA HIS A 507 -8.01 8.80 -20.17
C HIS A 507 -8.00 8.13 -21.55
N LYS A 508 -8.65 8.75 -22.55
CA LYS A 508 -8.49 8.35 -23.95
C LYS A 508 -7.26 8.97 -24.64
N ASP A 509 -6.63 10.01 -24.07
CA ASP A 509 -5.68 10.85 -24.83
C ASP A 509 -4.24 10.93 -24.29
N ILE A 510 -3.82 10.10 -23.32
CA ILE A 510 -2.43 10.13 -22.77
C ILE A 510 -1.38 9.56 -23.77
N VAL A 511 -1.78 9.19 -25.00
CA VAL A 511 -0.84 8.73 -26.04
C VAL A 511 -0.43 9.83 -27.03
N ASN A 512 -1.10 11.00 -27.03
CA ASN A 512 -0.88 12.00 -28.10
C ASN A 512 -0.25 13.34 -27.67
N ASP A 513 -0.08 13.62 -26.37
CA ASP A 513 0.41 14.95 -25.92
C ASP A 513 1.94 15.09 -25.83
N ASP A 514 2.72 14.05 -26.16
CA ASP A 514 4.19 14.14 -26.25
C ASP A 514 4.69 14.78 -27.57
N VAL A 515 3.80 15.34 -28.39
CA VAL A 515 4.18 16.05 -29.64
C VAL A 515 3.44 17.37 -29.78
N SER A 516 3.69 18.34 -28.90
CA SER A 516 3.76 19.75 -29.33
C SER A 516 4.47 20.61 -28.29
N GLY A 517 5.56 21.24 -28.73
CA GLY A 517 6.43 22.00 -27.86
C GLY A 517 6.02 23.46 -27.66
N SER A 518 6.79 24.06 -26.74
CA SER A 518 7.23 25.45 -26.67
C SER A 518 6.37 26.50 -25.93
N ASP A 519 7.14 27.29 -25.17
CA ASP A 519 6.92 28.65 -24.71
C ASP A 519 6.12 28.91 -23.42
N ARG A 520 6.82 28.80 -22.29
CA ARG A 520 6.62 29.73 -21.16
C ARG A 520 7.96 30.26 -20.63
N LYS A 521 8.17 31.57 -20.76
CA LYS A 521 9.30 32.33 -20.19
C LYS A 521 9.22 32.34 -18.65
N LEU A 522 10.36 32.16 -18.00
CA LEU A 522 10.54 32.38 -16.56
C LEU A 522 10.78 33.88 -16.25
N PRO A 523 10.24 34.44 -15.16
CA PRO A 523 10.49 35.84 -14.76
C PRO A 523 11.86 36.02 -14.07
N GLU A 524 12.42 37.21 -14.25
CA GLU A 524 13.73 37.67 -13.75
C GLU A 524 13.85 37.75 -12.21
N GLU A 525 15.05 37.44 -11.71
CA GLU A 525 15.47 37.55 -10.31
C GLU A 525 15.47 39.01 -9.80
N ARG A 526 14.83 39.25 -8.64
CA ARG A 526 15.09 40.44 -7.82
C ARG A 526 15.87 40.09 -6.55
N SER A 527 17.14 40.49 -6.57
CA SER A 527 17.98 41.03 -5.49
C SER A 527 17.76 40.59 -4.02
N LYS A 528 18.76 39.84 -3.54
CA LYS A 528 19.51 39.98 -2.26
C LYS A 528 18.78 40.63 -1.07
N GLU A 529 18.29 39.81 -0.14
CA GLU A 529 18.23 40.16 1.28
C GLU A 529 19.12 39.23 2.11
N VAL A 530 20.00 39.84 2.90
CA VAL A 530 20.97 39.19 3.77
C VAL A 530 20.23 38.75 5.05
N TYR A 531 19.89 37.47 5.15
CA TYR A 531 19.43 36.90 6.41
C TYR A 531 20.62 36.66 7.36
N ARG A 532 20.78 37.53 8.36
CA ARG A 532 21.57 37.27 9.55
C ARG A 532 20.93 36.10 10.32
N LEU A 533 21.58 34.94 10.36
CA LEU A 533 21.29 33.93 11.36
C LEU A 533 21.60 34.51 12.75
N LYS A 534 20.57 34.78 13.54
CA LYS A 534 20.66 34.78 15.00
C LYS A 534 20.02 33.48 15.48
N GLU A 535 20.87 32.54 15.87
CA GLU A 535 20.47 31.36 16.64
C GLU A 535 19.81 31.80 17.95
N ARG A 536 18.64 31.23 18.23
CA ARG A 536 18.20 30.89 19.60
C ARG A 536 17.44 29.57 19.53
N PHE A 537 18.12 28.49 19.93
CA PHE A 537 17.53 27.19 20.22
C PHE A 537 16.77 27.23 21.57
N GLU A 538 15.77 28.11 21.69
CA GLU A 538 14.99 28.28 22.94
C GLU A 538 13.48 28.27 22.68
N THR A 539 12.97 27.31 21.91
CA THR A 539 11.52 27.02 21.89
C THR A 539 11.28 25.52 21.66
N LEU A 540 11.69 24.69 22.62
CA LEU A 540 11.32 23.26 22.69
C LEU A 540 10.58 22.89 23.99
N ASN A 541 10.15 23.88 24.77
CA ASN A 541 9.32 23.69 25.97
C ASN A 541 7.89 24.18 25.75
N HIS A 542 7.21 23.66 24.73
CA HIS A 542 5.76 23.67 24.73
C HIS A 542 5.28 22.23 24.87
N ASN A 543 4.61 21.97 25.99
CA ASN A 543 4.01 20.70 26.34
C ASN A 543 2.66 20.58 25.61
N PRO A 544 2.52 19.72 24.58
CA PRO A 544 1.26 19.55 23.86
C PRO A 544 0.36 18.48 24.50
N TYR A 545 0.67 18.00 25.72
CA TYR A 545 -0.11 16.98 26.42
C TYR A 545 -1.29 17.55 27.22
N GLU A 546 -2.09 18.44 26.62
CA GLU A 546 -3.47 18.59 27.10
C GLU A 546 -4.24 17.32 26.74
N LEU A 547 -4.78 16.67 27.77
CA LEU A 547 -5.57 15.44 27.69
C LEU A 547 -6.82 15.68 26.82
N PRO A 548 -7.08 14.89 25.76
CA PRO A 548 -8.38 14.88 25.13
C PRO A 548 -9.43 14.35 26.12
N GLN A 549 -10.56 15.06 26.20
CA GLN A 549 -11.70 14.69 27.04
C GLN A 549 -12.23 13.29 26.68
N LYS A 550 -12.63 12.55 27.71
CA LYS A 550 -13.30 11.24 27.62
C LYS A 550 -14.49 11.29 26.65
N GLY A 551 -14.49 10.40 25.65
CA GLY A 551 -15.72 9.95 25.02
C GLY A 551 -15.69 9.86 23.50
N GLU A 552 -15.02 8.86 22.94
CA GLU A 552 -15.49 8.24 21.69
C GLU A 552 -15.49 6.73 21.89
N ILE A 553 -16.71 6.19 22.02
CA ILE A 553 -17.02 4.78 22.17
C ILE A 553 -17.03 4.18 20.77
N ASP A 554 -16.17 3.19 20.51
CA ASP A 554 -16.25 2.36 19.32
C ASP A 554 -17.50 1.44 19.46
N LYS A 555 -18.58 1.79 18.74
CA LYS A 555 -19.92 1.19 18.90
C LYS A 555 -20.14 -0.10 18.10
N ASP A 556 -19.10 -0.73 17.55
CA ASP A 556 -19.27 -1.82 16.57
C ASP A 556 -19.30 -3.25 17.16
N PHE A 557 -19.52 -3.42 18.46
CA PHE A 557 -19.64 -4.75 19.08
C PHE A 557 -21.04 -5.03 19.63
N THR A 558 -22.04 -5.03 18.76
CA THR A 558 -23.26 -5.80 19.05
C THR A 558 -22.99 -7.25 18.66
N LEU A 559 -22.53 -8.05 19.64
CA LEU A 559 -22.86 -9.47 19.62
C LEU A 559 -24.39 -9.53 19.68
N ASP A 560 -24.99 -9.83 18.53
CA ASP A 560 -26.41 -10.11 18.38
C ASP A 560 -26.73 -11.35 19.26
N ARG A 561 -27.02 -11.08 20.53
CA ARG A 561 -27.66 -11.99 21.46
C ARG A 561 -29.16 -11.71 21.42
N GLY A 562 -29.78 -12.02 20.30
CA GLY A 562 -31.19 -12.39 20.27
C GLY A 562 -31.34 -13.80 20.83
N ARG A 563 -32.27 -13.98 21.77
CA ARG A 563 -32.71 -15.28 22.27
C ARG A 563 -33.22 -16.18 21.15
#